data_AF-A0A357CXZ9-F1
#
_entry.id   AF-A0A357CXZ9-F1
#
_cell.length_a   1.000
_cell.length_b   1.000
_cell.length_c   1.000
_cell.angle_alpha   90.00
_cell.angle_beta   90.00
_cell.angle_gamma   90.00
#
_symmetry.space_group_name_H-M   'P 1'
#
loop_
_entity.id
_entity.type
_entity.pdbx_description
1 polymer ?
#
loop_
_entity_poly.entity_id
_entity_poly.type
_entity_poly.pdbx_seq_one_letter_code
_entity_poly.pdbx_strand_id
1 'polypeptide(L)'
;KYRFEKEKREKEIKKKQQVFELKEIQLKCRIDIHDFNTKLNHAVKFLAQGNKVKAIVKFYGREMAHTEKGIDLLNRFAEGCGENCVVEKMPLLDGR
;
A
#
# COMPACT_ATOMS: atom_id res chain seq x y z
N LYS A 1 -20.28 16.60 -36.42
CA LYS A 1 -19.87 17.53 -35.34
C LYS A 1 -20.00 16.91 -33.94
N TYR A 2 -21.13 16.29 -33.57
CA TYR A 2 -21.37 15.74 -32.23
C TYR A 2 -20.38 14.64 -31.76
N ARG A 3 -19.96 13.71 -32.64
CA ARG A 3 -18.99 12.66 -32.27
C ARG A 3 -17.61 13.22 -31.90
N PHE A 4 -17.19 14.30 -32.55
CA PHE A 4 -15.87 14.91 -32.35
C PHE A 4 -15.78 15.62 -30.99
N GLU A 5 -16.85 16.30 -30.57
CA GLU A 5 -16.92 16.95 -29.25
C GLU A 5 -17.00 15.92 -28.11
N LYS A 6 -17.73 14.81 -28.32
CA LYS A 6 -17.80 13.73 -27.34
C LYS A 6 -16.43 13.09 -27.14
N GLU A 7 -15.71 12.80 -28.23
CA GLU A 7 -14.39 12.19 -28.17
C GLU A 7 -13.32 13.14 -27.57
N LYS A 8 -13.42 14.44 -27.85
CA LYS A 8 -12.57 15.46 -27.23
C LYS A 8 -12.83 15.54 -25.71
N ARG A 9 -14.11 15.57 -25.30
CA ARG A 9 -14.51 15.58 -23.89
C ARG A 9 -14.05 14.31 -23.15
N GLU A 10 -14.15 13.14 -23.77
CA GLU A 10 -13.66 11.88 -23.18
C GLU A 10 -12.13 11.86 -23.03
N LYS A 11 -11.38 12.41 -24.00
CA LYS A 11 -9.92 12.56 -23.89
C LYS A 11 -9.52 13.54 -22.80
N GLU A 12 -10.27 14.62 -22.62
CA GLU A 12 -10.02 15.58 -21.53
C GLU A 12 -10.35 15.00 -20.15
N ILE A 13 -11.42 14.21 -20.04
CA ILE A 13 -11.76 13.50 -18.80
C ILE A 13 -10.68 12.47 -18.45
N LYS A 14 -10.24 11.65 -19.42
CA LYS A 14 -9.18 10.66 -19.20
C LYS A 14 -7.85 11.30 -18.80
N LYS A 15 -7.51 12.47 -19.36
CA LYS A 15 -6.28 13.21 -18.99
C LYS A 15 -6.36 13.84 -17.59
N LYS A 16 -7.55 14.22 -17.13
CA LYS A 16 -7.75 14.80 -15.80
C LYS A 16 -7.86 13.75 -14.68
N GLN A 17 -8.08 12.50 -15.03
CA GLN A 17 -8.15 11.42 -14.05
C GLN A 17 -6.76 11.20 -13.45
N GLN A 18 -6.57 11.55 -12.17
CA GLN A 18 -5.35 11.21 -11.44
C GLN A 18 -5.19 9.69 -11.45
N VAL A 19 -4.08 9.22 -12.02
CA VAL A 19 -3.75 7.80 -12.04
C VAL A 19 -3.13 7.48 -10.68
N PHE A 20 -3.93 6.91 -9.79
CA PHE A 20 -3.44 6.36 -8.54
C PHE A 20 -2.83 4.99 -8.81
N GLU A 21 -1.53 4.84 -8.60
CA GLU A 21 -0.88 3.53 -8.67
C GLU A 21 -0.99 2.81 -7.32
N LEU A 22 -1.22 1.50 -7.36
CA LEU A 22 -1.14 0.65 -6.18
C LEU A 22 0.29 0.14 -6.03
N LYS A 23 1.01 0.63 -5.02
CA LYS A 23 2.37 0.21 -4.70
C LYS A 23 2.34 -0.87 -3.62
N GLU A 24 2.88 -2.04 -3.91
CA GLU A 24 2.97 -3.13 -2.94
C GLU A 24 4.30 -3.09 -2.17
N ILE A 25 4.23 -3.22 -0.85
CA ILE A 25 5.39 -3.28 0.04
C ILE A 25 5.36 -4.62 0.76
N GLN A 26 6.41 -5.42 0.53
CA GLN A 26 6.55 -6.73 1.15
C GLN A 26 7.47 -6.63 2.36
N LEU A 27 6.97 -7.10 3.49
CA LEU A 27 7.66 -7.21 4.77
C LEU A 27 7.90 -8.69 5.09
N LYS A 28 8.99 -8.97 5.80
CA LYS A 28 9.28 -10.30 6.34
C LYS A 28 8.85 -10.35 7.80
N CYS A 29 8.45 -11.52 8.30
CA CYS A 29 8.12 -11.70 9.72
C CYS A 29 9.26 -11.34 10.67
N ARG A 30 10.49 -11.62 10.26
CA ARG A 30 11.72 -11.29 11.00
C ARG A 30 12.47 -10.16 10.30
N ILE A 31 11.79 -9.04 10.10
CA ILE A 31 12.40 -7.84 9.53
C ILE A 31 13.32 -7.18 10.57
N ASP A 32 14.48 -6.71 10.12
CA ASP A 32 15.37 -5.90 10.94
C ASP A 32 14.83 -4.47 11.09
N ILE A 33 15.17 -3.78 12.19
CA ILE A 33 14.71 -2.42 12.47
C ILE A 33 15.13 -1.46 11.35
N HIS A 34 16.34 -1.60 10.81
CA HIS A 34 16.83 -0.74 9.74
C HIS A 34 16.05 -0.95 8.43
N ASP A 35 15.78 -2.21 8.07
CA ASP A 35 14.99 -2.54 6.87
C ASP A 35 13.54 -2.08 7.03
N PHE A 36 12.94 -2.26 8.21
CA PHE A 36 11.60 -1.78 8.53
C PHE A 36 11.47 -0.26 8.31
N ASN A 37 12.39 0.52 8.88
CA ASN A 37 12.40 1.97 8.72
C ASN A 37 12.56 2.40 7.26
N THR A 38 13.36 1.66 6.48
CA THR A 38 13.51 1.92 5.03
C THR A 38 12.20 1.69 4.28
N LYS A 39 11.50 0.58 4.56
CA LYS A 39 10.19 0.28 3.95
C LYS A 39 9.12 1.28 4.37
N LEU A 40 9.14 1.73 5.62
CA LEU A 40 8.22 2.74 6.14
C LEU A 40 8.42 4.09 5.42
N ASN A 41 9.67 4.53 5.29
CA ASN A 41 10.00 5.74 4.53
C ASN A 41 9.55 5.66 3.07
N HIS A 42 9.63 4.47 2.45
CA HIS A 42 9.10 4.25 1.10
C HIS A 42 7.58 4.35 1.05
N ALA A 43 6.86 3.78 2.02
CA ALA A 43 5.41 3.92 2.11
C ALA A 43 4.99 5.38 2.24
N VAL A 44 5.60 6.13 3.16
CA VAL A 44 5.31 7.56 3.35
C VAL A 44 5.56 8.35 2.06
N LYS A 45 6.65 8.06 1.34
CA LYS A 45 6.92 8.68 0.03
C LYS A 45 5.85 8.36 -1.01
N PHE A 46 5.37 7.12 -1.07
CA PHE A 46 4.31 6.74 -2.02
C PHE A 46 2.97 7.39 -1.66
N LEU A 47 2.63 7.45 -0.38
CA LEU A 47 1.42 8.11 0.12
C LEU A 47 1.47 9.63 -0.17
N ALA A 48 2.63 10.26 0.04
CA ALA A 48 2.83 11.69 -0.28
C ALA A 48 2.71 11.99 -1.79
N GLN A 49 2.98 11.00 -2.65
CA GLN A 49 2.75 11.11 -4.10
C GLN A 49 1.28 10.88 -4.49
N GLY A 50 0.40 10.59 -3.53
CA GLY A 50 -1.01 10.27 -3.76
C GLY A 50 -1.27 8.81 -4.14
N ASN A 51 -0.26 7.94 -4.11
CA ASN A 51 -0.42 6.53 -4.45
C ASN A 51 -1.02 5.73 -3.29
N LYS A 52 -1.70 4.64 -3.64
CA LYS A 52 -2.20 3.69 -2.63
C LYS A 52 -1.09 2.69 -2.30
N VAL A 53 -0.92 2.39 -1.02
CA VAL A 53 0.10 1.43 -0.56
C VAL A 53 -0.58 0.18 0.00
N LYS A 54 -0.13 -0.98 -0.45
CA LYS A 54 -0.56 -2.28 0.08
C LYS A 54 0.62 -2.97 0.76
N ALA A 55 0.61 -3.01 2.09
CA ALA A 55 1.60 -3.73 2.87
C ALA A 55 1.23 -5.21 3.00
N ILE A 56 2.20 -6.10 2.79
CA ILE A 56 2.01 -7.56 2.84
C ILE A 56 3.15 -8.15 3.67
N VAL A 57 2.83 -8.90 4.72
CA VAL A 57 3.81 -9.71 5.45
C VAL A 57 3.85 -11.10 4.84
N LYS A 58 5.02 -11.53 4.37
CA LYS A 58 5.24 -12.91 3.90
C LYS A 58 5.69 -13.79 5.05
N PHE A 59 4.99 -14.90 5.22
CA PHE A 59 5.33 -15.98 6.13
C PHE A 59 5.99 -17.10 5.33
N TYR A 60 7.06 -17.71 5.87
CA TYR A 60 7.71 -18.86 5.25
C TYR A 60 7.67 -20.07 6.18
N GLY A 61 7.16 -21.20 5.69
CA GLY A 61 7.17 -22.48 6.40
C GLY A 61 6.48 -22.44 7.77
N ARG A 62 7.24 -22.74 8.84
CA ARG A 62 6.72 -22.82 10.22
C ARG A 62 6.31 -21.47 10.82
N GLU A 63 6.57 -20.37 10.10
CA GLU A 63 6.23 -19.02 10.56
C GLU A 63 4.73 -18.72 10.47
N MET A 64 3.94 -19.56 9.80
CA MET A 64 2.47 -19.54 9.87
C MET A 64 1.94 -19.62 11.30
N ALA A 65 2.71 -20.12 12.28
CA ALA A 65 2.32 -20.10 13.70
C ALA A 65 2.44 -18.71 14.36
N HIS A 66 3.13 -17.76 13.72
CA HIS A 66 3.39 -16.42 14.24
C HIS A 66 2.57 -15.35 13.51
N THR A 67 1.34 -15.67 13.12
CA THR A 67 0.40 -14.71 12.51
C THR A 67 0.24 -13.45 13.36
N GLU A 68 0.19 -13.60 14.68
CA GLU A 68 0.10 -12.51 15.65
C GLU A 68 1.23 -11.48 15.49
N LYS A 69 2.47 -11.95 15.26
CA LYS A 69 3.62 -11.05 15.04
C LYS A 69 3.51 -10.29 13.72
N GLY A 70 2.95 -10.91 12.69
CA GLY A 70 2.72 -10.23 11.41
C GLY A 70 1.62 -9.18 11.51
N ILE A 71 0.56 -9.44 12.29
CA ILE A 71 -0.49 -8.46 12.57
C ILE A 71 0.08 -7.28 13.37
N ASP A 72 0.85 -7.54 14.42
CA ASP A 72 1.53 -6.50 15.21
C ASP A 72 2.46 -5.64 14.33
N LEU A 73 3.24 -6.28 13.46
CA LEU A 73 4.12 -5.58 12.52
C LEU A 73 3.35 -4.66 11.57
N LEU A 74 2.20 -5.12 11.05
CA LEU A 74 1.34 -4.32 10.17
C LEU A 74 0.70 -3.15 10.92
N ASN A 75 0.28 -3.36 12.17
CA ASN A 75 -0.24 -2.29 13.01
C ASN A 75 0.84 -1.23 13.27
N ARG A 76 2.05 -1.63 13.68
CA ARG A 76 3.18 -0.70 13.84
C ARG A 76 3.52 0.05 12.56
N PHE A 77 3.42 -0.63 11.41
CA PHE A 77 3.66 -0.01 10.11
C PHE A 77 2.60 1.05 9.78
N ALA A 78 1.33 0.76 10.10
CA ALA A 78 0.24 1.71 9.95
C ALA A 78 0.40 2.92 10.89
N GLU A 79 0.70 2.68 12.17
CA GLU A 79 0.95 3.73 13.16
C GLU A 79 2.12 4.63 12.74
N GLY A 80 3.22 4.05 12.27
CA GLY A 80 4.38 4.82 11.85
C GLY A 80 4.20 5.54 10.49
N CYS A 81 3.21 5.16 9.67
CA CYS A 81 2.81 5.98 8.52
C CYS A 81 2.04 7.25 8.93
N GLY A 82 1.53 7.29 10.17
CA GLY A 82 1.01 8.50 10.82
C GLY A 82 -0.21 9.11 10.15
N GLU A 83 -0.41 10.41 10.39
CA GLU A 83 -1.57 11.21 9.93
C GLU A 83 -1.69 11.31 8.41
N ASN A 84 -0.63 10.99 7.66
CA ASN A 84 -0.63 11.01 6.20
C ASN A 84 -1.25 9.75 5.57
N CYS A 85 -1.71 8.79 6.39
CA CYS A 85 -2.31 7.56 5.91
C CYS A 85 -3.69 7.33 6.56
N VAL A 86 -4.64 6.86 5.76
CA VAL A 86 -5.91 6.35 6.26
C VAL A 86 -5.94 4.87 5.92
N VAL A 87 -6.06 4.02 6.95
CA VAL A 87 -6.11 2.57 6.78
C VAL A 87 -7.46 2.20 6.13
N GLU A 88 -7.47 1.95 4.82
CA GLU A 88 -8.68 1.53 4.09
C GLU A 88 -9.11 0.09 4.45
N LYS A 89 -8.15 -0.79 4.74
CA LYS A 89 -8.42 -2.21 5.07
C LYS A 89 -7.55 -2.66 6.23
N MET A 90 -8.20 -3.29 7.20
CA MET A 90 -7.53 -3.94 8.32
C MET A 90 -6.71 -5.15 7.84
N PRO A 91 -5.63 -5.51 8.56
CA PRO A 91 -4.83 -6.68 8.24
C PRO A 91 -5.70 -7.95 8.25
N LEU A 92 -5.74 -8.64 7.12
CA LEU A 92 -6.41 -9.91 6.94
C LEU A 92 -5.36 -10.98 6.65
N LEU A 93 -5.52 -12.15 7.25
CA LEU A 93 -4.72 -13.32 6.92
C LEU A 93 -5.21 -13.86 5.56
N ASP A 94 -4.47 -13.56 4.51
CA ASP A 94 -4.67 -14.17 3.20
C ASP A 94 -3.96 -15.53 3.20
N GLY A 95 -4.76 -16.60 3.33
CA GLY A 95 -4.27 -17.98 3.40
C GLY A 95 -3.85 -18.49 2.02
N ARG A 96 -2.57 -18.26 1.67
CA ARG A 96 -1.93 -18.90 0.52
C ARG A 96 -0.67 -19.64 0.94
#